data_AF-A0AAV6JMZ3-F1
#
_entry.id   AF-A0AAV6JMZ3-F1
#
_cell.length_a   1.000
_cell.length_b   1.000
_cell.length_c   1.000
_cell.angle_alpha   90.00
_cell.angle_beta   90.00
_cell.angle_gamma   90.00
#
_symmetry.space_group_name_H-M   'P 1'
#
loop_
_entity.id
_entity.type
_entity.pdbx_description
1 polymer ?
#
loop_
_entity_poly.entity_id
_entity_poly.type
_entity_poly.pdbx_seq_one_letter_code
_entity_poly.pdbx_strand_id
1 'polypeptide(L)'
;MLLQLERSNLSKKIPTFEYLVKEAISYLEFGLADPQGDQNARFQHRRSSFKELQYICDGDSNGVLYFAGTSYGEHQWVNPVLSKRISISASSPVSRYTDPKVLVSRTYQGTSFTGPRIEDGRNNVWWMIDFGQDHQLMCNYYSLRQDGSRAYIRCWNFQGSLDGKTWTDLRVHENDTTMCKPGQFASWPIVGPSALLPFRFFRVVLTAPTTDESNPWNFCICFLELYGFFR
;
A
#
# COMPACT_ATOMS: atom_id res chain seq x y z
N MET A 1 -8.13 11.58 28.97
CA MET A 1 -7.08 12.32 28.24
C MET A 1 -7.55 13.70 27.81
N LEU A 2 -8.62 13.85 27.02
CA LEU A 2 -9.10 15.17 26.56
C LEU A 2 -9.51 16.12 27.69
N LEU A 3 -10.22 15.65 28.72
CA LEU A 3 -10.55 16.45 29.90
C LEU A 3 -9.32 16.95 30.68
N GLN A 4 -8.19 16.22 30.62
CA GLN A 4 -6.92 16.67 31.21
C GLN A 4 -6.25 17.73 30.34
N LEU A 5 -6.38 17.61 29.01
CA LEU A 5 -5.89 18.62 28.07
C LEU A 5 -6.69 19.92 28.19
N GLU A 6 -8.00 19.85 28.42
CA GLU A 6 -8.86 21.04 28.61
C GLU A 6 -8.36 21.89 29.79
N ARG A 7 -7.99 21.22 30.89
CA ARG A 7 -7.50 21.86 32.11
C ARG A 7 -6.02 22.24 32.06
N SER A 8 -5.33 21.95 30.96
CA SER A 8 -3.88 22.18 30.84
C SER A 8 -3.55 23.68 30.71
N ASN A 9 -2.31 24.03 31.07
CA ASN A 9 -1.78 25.37 30.83
C ASN A 9 -1.64 25.71 29.33
N LEU A 10 -1.64 24.70 28.45
CA LEU A 10 -1.61 24.92 27.01
C LEU A 10 -2.92 25.54 26.52
N SER A 11 -4.06 25.01 26.98
CA SER A 11 -5.40 25.52 26.63
C SER A 11 -5.54 26.98 27.03
N LYS A 12 -5.06 27.37 28.20
CA LYS A 12 -5.11 28.78 28.65
C LYS A 12 -4.25 29.73 27.81
N LYS A 13 -3.23 29.23 27.10
CA LYS A 13 -2.26 30.05 26.37
C LYS A 13 -2.50 30.10 24.86
N ILE A 14 -3.21 29.11 24.31
CA ILE A 14 -3.43 28.97 22.88
C ILE A 14 -4.94 28.85 22.64
N PRO A 15 -5.64 29.95 22.31
CA PRO A 15 -7.08 29.96 22.14
C PRO A 15 -7.59 28.92 21.14
N THR A 16 -6.85 28.69 20.05
CA THR A 16 -7.18 27.67 19.05
C THR A 16 -7.09 26.26 19.61
N PHE A 17 -6.12 25.98 20.50
CA PHE A 17 -5.99 24.67 21.13
C PHE A 17 -7.11 24.42 22.13
N GLU A 18 -7.46 25.43 22.93
CA GLU A 18 -8.61 25.36 23.84
C GLU A 18 -9.91 25.05 23.09
N TYR A 19 -10.14 25.75 21.98
CA TYR A 19 -11.31 25.56 21.13
C TYR A 19 -11.39 24.11 20.61
N LEU A 20 -10.30 23.59 20.04
CA LEU A 20 -10.25 22.23 19.49
C LEU A 20 -10.45 21.14 20.56
N VAL A 21 -9.92 21.34 21.77
CA VAL A 21 -10.12 20.39 22.87
C VAL A 21 -11.57 20.38 23.34
N LYS A 22 -12.21 21.55 23.45
CA LYS A 22 -13.64 21.67 23.80
C LYS A 22 -14.54 21.06 22.74
N GLU A 23 -14.24 21.28 21.46
CA GLU A 23 -14.96 20.69 20.33
C GLU A 23 -14.85 19.16 20.34
N ALA A 24 -13.66 18.61 20.61
CA ALA A 24 -13.45 17.16 20.71
C ALA A 24 -14.18 16.53 21.91
N ILE A 25 -14.26 17.23 23.05
CA ILE A 25 -15.05 16.79 24.21
C ILE A 25 -16.54 16.79 23.87
N SER A 26 -17.05 17.89 23.29
CA SER A 26 -18.44 18.01 22.84
C SER A 26 -18.82 16.92 21.83
N TYR A 27 -17.93 16.61 20.88
CA TYR A 27 -18.14 15.55 19.90
C TYR A 27 -18.29 14.16 20.54
N LEU A 28 -17.49 13.87 21.57
CA LEU A 28 -17.56 12.60 22.31
C LEU A 28 -18.78 12.51 23.22
N GLU A 29 -19.23 13.64 23.77
CA GLU A 29 -20.37 13.69 24.69
C GLU A 29 -21.72 13.69 23.96
N PHE A 30 -21.82 14.35 22.81
CA PHE A 30 -23.11 14.64 22.16
C PHE A 30 -23.32 14.04 20.77
N GLY A 31 -22.32 13.39 20.17
CA GLY A 31 -22.41 12.65 18.89
C GLY A 31 -23.45 13.15 17.87
N LEU A 32 -23.04 13.97 16.89
CA LEU A 32 -23.84 14.44 15.75
C LEU A 32 -25.31 14.79 16.06
N ALA A 33 -25.53 15.69 17.02
CA ALA A 33 -26.68 16.59 16.90
C ALA A 33 -26.24 17.76 16.01
N ASP A 34 -26.93 17.95 14.88
CA ASP A 34 -26.82 19.12 14.01
C ASP A 34 -27.89 20.14 14.45
N PRO A 35 -27.52 21.27 15.08
CA PRO A 35 -28.33 22.46 15.05
C PRO A 35 -27.72 23.43 14.02
N GLN A 36 -28.53 23.70 13.00
CA GLN A 36 -28.32 24.74 12.01
C GLN A 36 -27.80 26.05 12.62
N GLY A 37 -26.77 26.58 11.97
CA GLY A 37 -26.40 28.00 12.04
C GLY A 37 -25.15 28.27 12.84
N ASP A 38 -23.97 28.05 12.24
CA ASP A 38 -22.80 28.83 12.64
C ASP A 38 -21.92 29.18 11.43
N GLN A 39 -21.68 30.49 11.26
CA GLN A 39 -21.06 31.12 10.09
C GLN A 39 -19.52 31.00 10.07
N ASN A 40 -18.95 29.95 10.66
CA ASN A 40 -17.50 29.76 10.72
C ASN A 40 -17.06 28.49 9.95
N ALA A 41 -17.31 28.49 8.64
CA ALA A 41 -16.88 27.45 7.70
C ALA A 41 -15.36 27.44 7.42
N ARG A 42 -14.51 27.83 8.37
CA ARG A 42 -13.04 27.89 8.17
C ARG A 42 -12.28 26.67 8.68
N PHE A 43 -12.90 25.82 9.50
CA PHE A 43 -12.26 24.60 10.01
C PHE A 43 -13.22 23.41 10.09
N GLN A 44 -14.14 23.26 9.13
CA GLN A 44 -14.68 21.92 8.89
C GLN A 44 -13.50 21.06 8.44
N HIS A 45 -13.07 20.11 9.28
CA HIS A 45 -12.18 19.05 8.86
C HIS A 45 -12.86 18.41 7.65
N ARG A 46 -12.37 18.72 6.44
CA ARG A 46 -12.80 18.00 5.23
C ARG A 46 -12.53 16.55 5.57
N ARG A 47 -13.59 15.77 5.81
CA ARG A 47 -13.47 14.31 5.83
C ARG A 47 -12.81 13.97 4.50
N SER A 48 -11.53 13.61 4.58
CA SER A 48 -10.80 13.18 3.40
C SER A 48 -11.60 12.02 2.83
N SER A 49 -11.86 12.04 1.53
CA SER A 49 -12.45 10.88 0.84
C SER A 49 -11.54 9.65 0.91
N PHE A 50 -10.30 9.81 1.39
CA PHE A 50 -9.34 8.74 1.55
C PHE A 50 -9.39 8.15 2.96
N LYS A 51 -9.52 6.83 3.02
CA LYS A 51 -9.32 6.01 4.20
C LYS A 51 -7.82 5.82 4.44
N GLU A 52 -7.36 6.18 5.63
CA GLU A 52 -5.99 5.90 6.06
C GLU A 52 -5.84 4.43 6.47
N LEU A 53 -4.79 3.80 5.92
CA LEU A 53 -4.43 2.39 6.06
C LEU A 53 -2.94 2.32 6.40
N GLN A 54 -2.62 2.18 7.68
CA GLN A 54 -1.25 2.35 8.20
C GLN A 54 -0.51 1.02 8.30
N TYR A 55 0.77 1.01 7.90
CA TYR A 55 1.67 -0.09 8.20
C TYR A 55 1.90 -0.19 9.71
N ILE A 56 1.62 -1.35 10.29
CA ILE A 56 1.90 -1.64 11.70
C ILE A 56 3.05 -2.64 11.81
N CYS A 57 2.96 -3.75 11.07
CA CYS A 57 4.01 -4.76 10.98
C CYS A 57 3.87 -5.63 9.73
N ASP A 58 4.93 -6.37 9.42
CA ASP A 58 4.96 -7.34 8.34
C ASP A 58 3.80 -8.35 8.41
N GLY A 59 3.02 -8.44 7.35
CA GLY A 59 1.92 -9.41 7.23
C GLY A 59 0.67 -9.07 8.05
N ASP A 60 0.51 -7.80 8.47
CA ASP A 60 -0.67 -7.32 9.19
C ASP A 60 -1.98 -7.37 8.37
N SER A 61 -3.00 -6.67 8.83
CA SER A 61 -4.33 -6.60 8.20
C SER A 61 -4.78 -5.16 8.02
N ASN A 62 -3.83 -4.22 7.92
CA ASN A 62 -4.11 -2.79 7.84
C ASN A 62 -3.82 -2.21 6.45
N GLY A 63 -3.37 -3.04 5.50
CA GLY A 63 -3.05 -2.62 4.14
C GLY A 63 -4.26 -2.59 3.20
N VAL A 64 -4.02 -2.02 2.02
CA VAL A 64 -5.02 -1.75 0.98
C VAL A 64 -5.56 -3.02 0.35
N LEU A 65 -4.72 -4.02 0.09
CA LEU A 65 -5.12 -5.28 -0.52
C LEU A 65 -5.92 -6.12 0.47
N TYR A 66 -5.56 -6.10 1.75
CA TYR A 66 -6.41 -6.64 2.82
C TYR A 66 -7.78 -5.93 2.85
N PHE A 67 -7.80 -4.59 2.87
CA PHE A 67 -9.04 -3.80 2.92
C PHE A 67 -9.94 -4.03 1.69
N ALA A 68 -9.37 -4.15 0.49
CA ALA A 68 -10.12 -4.54 -0.69
C ALA A 68 -10.71 -5.96 -0.55
N GLY A 69 -9.98 -6.87 0.09
CA GLY A 69 -10.44 -8.24 0.36
C GLY A 69 -11.63 -8.34 1.31
N THR A 70 -11.82 -7.36 2.20
CA THR A 70 -13.00 -7.26 3.07
C THR A 70 -14.16 -6.51 2.41
N SER A 71 -14.12 -6.27 1.10
CA SER A 71 -15.03 -5.34 0.40
C SER A 71 -15.09 -4.00 1.11
N TYR A 72 -13.90 -3.42 1.38
CA TYR A 72 -13.75 -2.12 2.02
C TYR A 72 -14.38 -2.05 3.43
N GLY A 73 -14.31 -3.16 4.17
CA GLY A 73 -14.80 -3.29 5.54
C GLY A 73 -16.23 -3.82 5.68
N GLU A 74 -16.93 -4.11 4.59
CA GLU A 74 -18.32 -4.58 4.63
C GLU A 74 -18.46 -6.09 4.90
N HIS A 75 -17.44 -6.89 4.58
CA HIS A 75 -17.52 -8.35 4.56
C HIS A 75 -16.29 -9.02 5.20
N GLN A 76 -16.42 -10.31 5.51
CA GLN A 76 -15.25 -11.13 5.83
C GLN A 76 -14.28 -11.16 4.66
N TRP A 77 -13.00 -11.31 4.98
CA TRP A 77 -11.95 -11.28 3.98
C TRP A 77 -12.10 -12.42 2.97
N VAL A 78 -12.10 -12.05 1.69
CA VAL A 78 -11.96 -12.94 0.54
C VAL A 78 -10.82 -12.40 -0.31
N ASN A 79 -10.03 -13.27 -0.93
CA ASN A 79 -8.94 -12.86 -1.80
C ASN A 79 -9.43 -11.80 -2.82
N PRO A 80 -8.86 -10.58 -2.84
CA PRO A 80 -9.39 -9.46 -3.59
C PRO A 80 -9.32 -9.64 -5.12
N VAL A 81 -8.44 -10.53 -5.60
CA VAL A 81 -8.40 -10.94 -7.02
C VAL A 81 -9.56 -11.89 -7.33
N LEU A 82 -9.91 -12.81 -6.41
CA LEU A 82 -11.05 -13.73 -6.58
C LEU A 82 -12.39 -12.99 -6.52
N SER A 83 -12.53 -12.01 -5.63
CA SER A 83 -13.71 -11.16 -5.53
C SER A 83 -13.76 -10.04 -6.59
N LYS A 84 -12.77 -9.99 -7.50
CA LYS A 84 -12.64 -9.01 -8.60
C LYS A 84 -12.64 -7.55 -8.13
N ARG A 85 -12.21 -7.29 -6.89
CA ARG A 85 -12.06 -5.93 -6.34
C ARG A 85 -10.77 -5.27 -6.81
N ILE A 86 -9.74 -6.08 -7.04
CA ILE A 86 -8.48 -5.64 -7.63
C ILE A 86 -8.10 -6.58 -8.77
N SER A 87 -7.26 -6.10 -9.68
CA SER A 87 -6.59 -6.94 -10.67
C SER A 87 -5.09 -6.95 -10.39
N ILE A 88 -4.49 -8.13 -10.45
CA ILE A 88 -3.03 -8.28 -10.41
C ILE A 88 -2.59 -8.99 -11.68
N SER A 89 -1.53 -8.50 -12.28
CA SER A 89 -0.92 -9.06 -13.48
C SER A 89 0.60 -9.16 -13.32
N ALA A 90 1.23 -9.90 -14.21
CA ALA A 90 2.65 -10.16 -14.19
C ALA A 90 3.24 -10.02 -15.60
N SER A 91 4.55 -9.84 -15.69
CA SER A 91 5.28 -9.84 -16.95
C SER A 91 5.17 -11.17 -17.71
N SER A 92 5.14 -12.30 -17.00
CA SER A 92 5.00 -13.64 -17.60
C SER A 92 3.54 -14.12 -17.63
N PRO A 93 3.16 -15.00 -18.57
CA PRO A 93 1.83 -15.60 -18.59
C PRO A 93 1.49 -16.37 -17.32
N VAL A 94 0.19 -16.47 -17.01
CA VAL A 94 -0.31 -17.27 -15.88
C VAL A 94 0.15 -18.71 -16.03
N SER A 95 0.65 -19.29 -14.94
CA SER A 95 1.14 -20.67 -14.88
C SER A 95 0.97 -21.23 -13.46
N ARG A 96 1.46 -22.45 -13.23
CA ARG A 96 1.54 -23.02 -11.87
C ARG A 96 2.48 -22.26 -10.92
N TYR A 97 3.33 -21.37 -11.44
CA TYR A 97 4.29 -20.56 -10.69
C TYR A 97 3.92 -19.07 -10.69
N THR A 98 3.31 -18.60 -11.78
CA THR A 98 2.84 -17.23 -11.96
C THR A 98 1.34 -17.17 -11.69
N ASP A 99 0.95 -17.06 -10.43
CA ASP A 99 -0.46 -16.91 -10.04
C ASP A 99 -0.68 -15.60 -9.26
N PRO A 100 -1.31 -14.58 -9.87
CA PRO A 100 -1.61 -13.31 -9.19
C PRO A 100 -2.36 -13.44 -7.87
N LYS A 101 -3.15 -14.51 -7.68
CA LYS A 101 -3.91 -14.73 -6.44
C LYS A 101 -2.99 -14.98 -5.26
N VAL A 102 -1.81 -15.55 -5.48
CA VAL A 102 -0.85 -15.91 -4.43
C VAL A 102 -0.36 -14.66 -3.70
N LEU A 103 -0.04 -13.58 -4.42
CA LEU A 103 0.49 -12.33 -3.83
C LEU A 103 -0.42 -11.70 -2.78
N VAL A 104 -1.72 -11.94 -2.88
CA VAL A 104 -2.73 -11.41 -1.96
C VAL A 104 -3.48 -12.52 -1.24
N SER A 105 -2.90 -13.73 -1.18
CA SER A 105 -3.52 -14.86 -0.49
C SER A 105 -3.35 -14.80 1.03
N ARG A 106 -2.36 -14.03 1.51
CA ARG A 106 -1.89 -13.98 2.92
C ARG A 106 -1.30 -15.30 3.45
N THR A 107 -1.39 -16.38 2.68
CA THR A 107 -0.73 -17.65 2.95
C THR A 107 0.64 -17.68 2.32
N TYR A 108 1.63 -18.20 3.03
CA TYR A 108 2.94 -18.44 2.44
C TYR A 108 2.83 -19.47 1.32
N GLN A 109 3.40 -19.16 0.16
CA GLN A 109 3.42 -20.04 -1.00
C GLN A 109 4.86 -20.13 -1.53
N GLY A 110 5.36 -21.36 -1.57
CA GLY A 110 6.63 -21.70 -2.20
C GLY A 110 6.59 -21.56 -3.73
N THR A 111 7.70 -21.13 -4.33
CA THR A 111 7.89 -21.19 -5.80
C THR A 111 6.84 -20.36 -6.56
N SER A 112 6.66 -19.12 -6.11
CA SER A 112 5.76 -18.13 -6.72
C SER A 112 6.62 -17.04 -7.36
N PHE A 113 6.59 -16.94 -8.68
CA PHE A 113 7.43 -15.98 -9.41
C PHE A 113 6.82 -15.54 -10.72
N THR A 114 7.34 -14.43 -11.24
CA THR A 114 7.16 -14.04 -12.64
C THR A 114 8.51 -14.00 -13.35
N GLY A 115 8.52 -14.45 -14.61
CA GLY A 115 9.70 -14.42 -15.47
C GLY A 115 9.78 -13.18 -16.37
N PRO A 116 10.87 -13.03 -17.14
CA PRO A 116 11.05 -11.92 -18.05
C PRO A 116 10.11 -11.96 -19.24
N ARG A 117 9.65 -10.78 -19.63
CA ARG A 117 9.10 -10.51 -20.96
C ARG A 117 10.08 -9.61 -21.71
N ILE A 118 10.43 -9.98 -22.93
CA ILE A 118 11.29 -9.16 -23.77
C ILE A 118 10.43 -8.05 -24.39
N GLU A 119 10.76 -6.80 -24.07
CA GLU A 119 10.17 -5.61 -24.70
C GLU A 119 11.33 -4.69 -25.08
N ASP A 120 11.37 -4.23 -26.34
CA ASP A 120 12.45 -3.40 -26.88
C ASP A 120 13.88 -3.94 -26.65
N GLY A 121 14.03 -5.27 -26.75
CA GLY A 121 15.31 -5.96 -26.57
C GLY A 121 15.81 -6.01 -25.13
N ARG A 122 14.97 -5.63 -24.15
CA ARG A 122 15.29 -5.66 -22.72
C ARG A 122 14.38 -6.60 -21.96
N ASN A 123 14.92 -7.22 -20.91
CA ASN A 123 14.12 -8.00 -19.98
C ASN A 123 13.31 -7.08 -19.10
N ASN A 124 11.99 -7.24 -19.13
CA ASN A 124 11.05 -6.56 -18.26
C ASN A 124 10.41 -7.60 -17.35
N VAL A 125 10.64 -7.48 -16.04
CA VAL A 125 10.12 -8.40 -15.02
C VAL A 125 9.38 -7.59 -13.97
N TRP A 126 8.08 -7.83 -13.83
CA TRP A 126 7.27 -7.05 -12.91
C TRP A 126 6.03 -7.79 -12.43
N TRP A 127 5.58 -7.40 -11.24
CA TRP A 127 4.22 -7.62 -10.74
C TRP A 127 3.51 -6.28 -10.70
N MET A 128 2.25 -6.23 -11.16
CA MET A 128 1.47 -5.00 -11.25
C MET A 128 0.09 -5.17 -10.64
N ILE A 129 -0.30 -4.20 -9.81
CA ILE A 129 -1.64 -4.02 -9.26
C ILE A 129 -2.38 -2.96 -10.09
N ASP A 130 -3.64 -3.23 -10.38
CA ASP A 130 -4.64 -2.27 -10.83
C ASP A 130 -5.79 -2.26 -9.81
N PHE A 131 -5.98 -1.12 -9.13
CA PHE A 131 -7.07 -0.94 -8.16
C PHE A 131 -8.45 -0.74 -8.79
N GLY A 132 -8.54 -0.51 -10.10
CA GLY A 132 -9.79 -0.17 -10.79
C GLY A 132 -10.01 1.34 -10.92
N GLN A 133 -10.95 1.73 -11.79
CA GLN A 133 -11.14 3.14 -12.19
C GLN A 133 -11.60 4.04 -11.04
N ASP A 134 -12.31 3.48 -10.07
CA ASP A 134 -12.88 4.23 -8.95
C ASP A 134 -11.89 4.42 -7.79
N HIS A 135 -10.70 3.83 -7.89
CA HIS A 135 -9.77 3.73 -6.79
C HIS A 135 -8.42 4.38 -7.04
N GLN A 136 -7.91 5.03 -6.00
CA GLN A 136 -6.59 5.64 -5.99
C GLN A 136 -5.93 5.52 -4.62
N LEU A 137 -4.60 5.41 -4.62
CA LEU A 137 -3.78 5.32 -3.42
C LEU A 137 -2.68 6.37 -3.46
N MET A 138 -2.59 7.17 -2.41
CA MET A 138 -1.35 7.88 -2.05
C MET A 138 -0.53 6.94 -1.17
N CYS A 139 0.42 6.23 -1.78
CA CYS A 139 1.14 5.13 -1.15
C CYS A 139 2.32 5.65 -0.34
N ASN A 140 2.37 5.30 0.95
CA ASN A 140 3.44 5.72 1.87
C ASN A 140 4.24 4.54 2.45
N TYR A 141 3.85 3.30 2.18
CA TYR A 141 4.57 2.10 2.59
C TYR A 141 4.19 0.92 1.69
N TYR A 142 5.11 -0.02 1.54
CA TYR A 142 4.79 -1.32 0.93
C TYR A 142 5.59 -2.45 1.57
N SER A 143 5.04 -3.66 1.47
CA SER A 143 5.60 -4.88 2.02
C SER A 143 5.69 -5.96 0.94
N LEU A 144 6.78 -6.71 0.94
CA LEU A 144 6.98 -7.91 0.14
C LEU A 144 7.27 -9.11 1.04
N ARG A 145 6.92 -10.31 0.59
CA ARG A 145 7.44 -11.55 1.15
C ARG A 145 8.07 -12.41 0.08
N GLN A 146 9.30 -12.83 0.35
CA GLN A 146 10.03 -13.78 -0.48
C GLN A 146 9.31 -15.14 -0.53
N ASP A 147 9.33 -15.82 -1.67
CA ASP A 147 8.61 -17.10 -1.86
C ASP A 147 9.36 -18.34 -1.33
N GLY A 148 10.58 -18.23 -0.83
CA GLY A 148 11.46 -19.33 -0.41
C GLY A 148 12.50 -19.78 -1.44
N SER A 149 12.42 -19.29 -2.67
CA SER A 149 13.40 -19.56 -3.73
C SER A 149 14.75 -18.90 -3.44
N ARG A 150 15.80 -19.27 -4.20
CA ARG A 150 17.16 -18.70 -4.08
C ARG A 150 17.39 -17.39 -4.87
N ALA A 151 16.38 -16.92 -5.59
CA ALA A 151 16.42 -15.71 -6.41
C ALA A 151 16.04 -14.48 -5.56
N TYR A 152 16.99 -13.94 -4.81
CA TYR A 152 16.79 -12.72 -4.03
C TYR A 152 16.98 -11.49 -4.90
N ILE A 153 16.04 -10.55 -4.80
CA ILE A 153 16.11 -9.25 -5.51
C ILE A 153 17.18 -8.35 -4.89
N ARG A 154 17.82 -7.53 -5.73
CA ARG A 154 18.85 -6.56 -5.33
C ARG A 154 18.60 -5.17 -5.90
N CYS A 155 18.17 -5.09 -7.16
CA CYS A 155 17.82 -3.82 -7.80
C CYS A 155 16.42 -3.88 -8.38
N TRP A 156 15.56 -2.98 -7.92
CA TRP A 156 14.18 -2.85 -8.39
C TRP A 156 13.63 -1.46 -8.13
N ASN A 157 12.58 -1.09 -8.86
CA ASN A 157 11.84 0.12 -8.60
C ASN A 157 10.41 -0.23 -8.18
N PHE A 158 9.91 0.47 -7.17
CA PHE A 158 8.49 0.53 -6.87
C PHE A 158 7.92 1.78 -7.55
N GLN A 159 6.92 1.59 -8.41
CA GLN A 159 6.39 2.64 -9.28
C GLN A 159 4.88 2.77 -9.15
N GLY A 160 4.38 4.00 -9.31
CA GLY A 160 2.97 4.34 -9.40
C GLY A 160 2.60 4.89 -10.78
N SER A 161 1.35 4.69 -11.22
CA SER A 161 0.83 5.24 -12.47
C SER A 161 -0.68 5.53 -12.39
N LEU A 162 -1.13 6.56 -13.11
CA LEU A 162 -2.55 6.89 -13.28
C LEU A 162 -3.19 6.14 -14.45
N ASP A 163 -2.42 5.85 -15.50
CA ASP A 163 -2.91 5.36 -16.79
C ASP A 163 -2.37 3.97 -17.17
N GLY A 164 -1.45 3.41 -16.37
CA GLY A 164 -0.75 2.15 -16.63
C GLY A 164 0.31 2.25 -17.73
N LYS A 165 0.58 3.45 -18.26
CA LYS A 165 1.51 3.70 -19.37
C LYS A 165 2.69 4.57 -18.93
N THR A 166 2.39 5.65 -18.21
CA THR A 166 3.37 6.60 -17.67
C THR A 166 3.61 6.27 -16.20
N TRP A 167 4.86 5.95 -15.85
CA TRP A 167 5.22 5.47 -14.52
C TRP A 167 6.08 6.49 -13.78
N THR A 168 5.82 6.67 -12.50
CA THR A 168 6.61 7.49 -11.59
C THR A 168 7.31 6.59 -10.58
N ASP A 169 8.63 6.72 -10.45
CA ASP A 169 9.38 6.04 -9.38
C ASP A 169 8.98 6.61 -8.02
N LEU A 170 8.42 5.74 -7.18
CA LEU A 170 8.09 6.03 -5.79
C LEU A 170 9.25 5.67 -4.88
N ARG A 171 9.96 4.58 -5.20
CA ARG A 171 11.17 4.16 -4.51
C ARG A 171 12.09 3.38 -5.45
N VAL A 172 13.37 3.74 -5.44
CA VAL A 172 14.43 3.08 -6.21
C VAL A 172 15.30 2.30 -5.24
N HIS A 173 15.57 1.04 -5.56
CA HIS A 173 16.45 0.17 -4.79
C HIS A 173 17.65 -0.22 -5.65
N GLU A 174 18.85 0.02 -5.10
CA GLU A 174 20.12 -0.35 -5.71
C GLU A 174 20.91 -1.20 -4.71
N ASN A 175 21.22 -2.44 -5.10
CA ASN A 175 21.93 -3.42 -4.27
C ASN A 175 21.34 -3.57 -2.84
N ASP A 176 20.02 -3.53 -2.71
CA ASP A 176 19.33 -3.68 -1.44
C ASP A 176 19.42 -5.15 -0.97
N THR A 177 19.95 -5.34 0.24
CA THR A 177 20.22 -6.66 0.84
C THR A 177 19.26 -7.02 1.97
N THR A 178 18.20 -6.23 2.19
CA THR A 178 17.23 -6.45 3.29
C THR A 178 16.60 -7.83 3.21
N MET A 179 16.26 -8.31 2.01
CA MET A 179 15.69 -9.64 1.79
C MET A 179 16.81 -10.65 1.46
N CYS A 180 17.14 -11.48 2.44
CA CYS A 180 18.27 -12.42 2.39
C CYS A 180 17.96 -13.82 2.95
N LYS A 181 16.73 -14.07 3.44
CA LYS A 181 16.31 -15.36 3.98
C LYS A 181 15.07 -15.91 3.25
N PRO A 182 14.93 -17.24 3.17
CA PRO A 182 13.73 -17.87 2.60
C PRO A 182 12.46 -17.43 3.35
N GLY A 183 11.42 -17.03 2.62
CA GLY A 183 10.13 -16.69 3.22
C GLY A 183 10.08 -15.39 4.03
N GLN A 184 11.16 -14.60 3.99
CA GLN A 184 11.31 -13.36 4.75
C GLN A 184 10.36 -12.28 4.25
N PHE A 185 9.76 -11.56 5.20
CA PHE A 185 9.13 -10.27 4.91
C PHE A 185 10.17 -9.15 4.90
N ALA A 186 9.97 -8.19 4.02
CA ALA A 186 10.69 -6.93 4.00
C ALA A 186 9.72 -5.83 3.60
N SER A 187 9.82 -4.69 4.27
CA SER A 187 8.90 -3.58 4.09
C SER A 187 9.64 -2.26 4.12
N TRP A 188 9.18 -1.30 3.31
CA TRP A 188 9.89 -0.04 3.10
C TRP A 188 8.94 1.16 3.10
N PRO A 189 9.31 2.26 3.77
CA PRO A 189 8.57 3.51 3.66
C PRO A 189 8.76 4.14 2.29
N ILE A 190 7.74 4.85 1.82
CA ILE A 190 7.78 5.69 0.63
C ILE A 190 7.72 7.13 1.11
N VAL A 191 8.76 7.89 0.79
CA VAL A 191 8.96 9.25 1.28
C VAL A 191 9.07 10.23 0.12
N GLY A 192 8.79 11.49 0.40
CA GLY A 192 8.90 12.58 -0.57
C GLY A 192 7.61 12.88 -1.33
N PRO A 193 7.65 13.86 -2.25
CA PRO A 193 6.44 14.41 -2.88
C PRO A 193 5.63 13.37 -3.68
N SER A 194 6.29 12.40 -4.31
CA SER A 194 5.62 11.37 -5.11
C SER A 194 4.72 10.45 -4.27
N ALA A 195 4.99 10.29 -2.97
CA ALA A 195 4.14 9.52 -2.04
C ALA A 195 2.77 10.17 -1.82
N LEU A 196 2.64 11.47 -2.10
CA LEU A 196 1.40 12.25 -1.97
C LEU A 196 0.59 12.27 -3.27
N LEU A 197 1.08 11.62 -4.33
CA LEU A 197 0.36 11.52 -5.60
C LEU A 197 -0.60 10.33 -5.57
N PRO A 198 -1.89 10.52 -5.90
CA PRO A 198 -2.86 9.44 -5.94
C PRO A 198 -2.70 8.63 -7.23
N PHE A 199 -2.24 7.38 -7.13
CA PHE A 199 -2.08 6.48 -8.27
C PHE A 199 -3.11 5.35 -8.25
N ARG A 200 -3.49 4.85 -9.43
CA ARG A 200 -4.38 3.69 -9.60
C ARG A 200 -3.59 2.40 -9.76
N PHE A 201 -2.50 2.47 -10.52
CA PHE A 201 -1.65 1.34 -10.84
C PHE A 201 -0.37 1.41 -10.02
N PHE A 202 0.10 0.25 -9.58
CA PHE A 202 1.39 0.12 -8.91
C PHE A 202 2.13 -1.08 -9.48
N ARG A 203 3.44 -0.98 -9.63
CA ARG A 203 4.25 -2.15 -9.99
C ARG A 203 5.56 -2.18 -9.23
N VAL A 204 6.03 -3.39 -8.98
CA VAL A 204 7.41 -3.65 -8.57
C VAL A 204 8.10 -4.23 -9.80
N VAL A 205 9.13 -3.54 -10.29
CA VAL A 205 9.86 -3.91 -11.52
C VAL A 205 11.33 -4.14 -11.21
N LEU A 206 11.86 -5.29 -11.62
CA LEU A 206 13.31 -5.54 -11.52
C LEU A 206 14.07 -4.65 -12.49
N THR A 207 15.18 -4.08 -12.03
CA THR A 207 16.08 -3.26 -12.85
C THR A 207 17.42 -3.93 -13.11
N ALA A 208 17.71 -5.03 -12.40
CA ALA A 208 18.87 -5.89 -12.62
C ALA A 208 18.55 -7.36 -12.27
N PRO A 209 19.41 -8.31 -12.67
CA PRO A 209 19.33 -9.70 -12.21
C PRO A 209 19.21 -9.86 -10.69
N THR A 210 18.48 -10.89 -10.28
CA THR A 210 18.48 -11.44 -8.92
C THR A 210 19.76 -12.22 -8.64
N THR A 211 19.90 -12.74 -7.43
CA THR A 211 21.05 -13.58 -7.03
C THR A 211 21.06 -14.99 -7.64
N ASP A 212 20.03 -15.43 -8.37
CA ASP A 212 20.03 -16.77 -8.99
C ASP A 212 20.72 -16.73 -10.35
N GLU A 213 21.89 -17.34 -10.47
CA GLU A 213 22.65 -17.40 -11.72
C GLU A 213 21.96 -18.23 -12.81
N SER A 214 21.15 -19.22 -12.44
CA SER A 214 20.48 -20.10 -13.41
C SER A 214 19.25 -19.43 -14.02
N ASN A 215 18.52 -18.65 -13.22
CA ASN A 215 17.32 -17.93 -13.66
C ASN A 215 17.35 -16.48 -13.16
N PRO A 216 18.28 -15.65 -13.66
CA PRO A 216 18.57 -14.33 -13.09
C PRO A 216 17.40 -13.37 -13.07
N TRP A 217 16.42 -13.56 -13.95
CA TRP A 217 15.27 -12.68 -14.12
C TRP A 217 13.97 -13.25 -13.54
N ASN A 218 14.03 -14.29 -12.70
CA ASN A 218 12.86 -14.72 -11.94
C ASN A 218 12.65 -13.81 -10.74
N PHE A 219 11.51 -13.12 -10.70
CA PHE A 219 11.12 -12.31 -9.55
C PHE A 219 10.22 -13.12 -8.60
N CYS A 220 10.83 -13.67 -7.57
CA CYS A 220 10.22 -14.65 -6.68
C CYS A 220 9.67 -14.04 -5.37
N ILE A 221 8.37 -13.78 -5.35
CA ILE A 221 7.64 -13.26 -4.19
C ILE A 221 6.27 -13.95 -4.07
N CYS A 222 5.78 -14.09 -2.83
CA CYS A 222 4.48 -14.69 -2.54
C CYS A 222 3.55 -13.77 -1.75
N PHE A 223 3.96 -12.53 -1.49
CA PHE A 223 3.12 -11.52 -0.82
C PHE A 223 3.49 -10.13 -1.31
N LEU A 224 2.49 -9.30 -1.49
CA LEU A 224 2.59 -7.86 -1.71
C LEU A 224 1.48 -7.21 -0.89
N GLU A 225 1.77 -6.09 -0.23
CA GLU A 225 0.77 -5.26 0.45
C GLU A 225 1.19 -3.79 0.37
N LEU A 226 0.21 -2.90 0.20
CA LEU A 226 0.43 -1.45 0.09
C LEU A 226 -0.31 -0.70 1.21
N TYR A 227 0.23 0.43 1.62
CA TYR A 227 -0.30 1.25 2.72
C TYR A 227 -0.31 2.73 2.35
N GLY A 228 -1.19 3.49 2.99
CA GLY A 228 -1.31 4.92 2.80
C GLY A 228 -2.75 5.41 2.86
N PHE A 229 -3.07 6.38 2.01
CA PHE A 229 -4.40 6.97 1.94
C PHE A 229 -5.11 6.46 0.69
N PHE A 230 -6.15 5.64 0.88
CA PHE A 230 -6.87 4.93 -0.17
C PHE A 230 -8.28 5.48 -0.37
N ARG A 231 -8.68 5.72 -1.61
CA ARG A 231 -10.01 6.15 -2.02
C ARG A 231 -10.64 5.08 -2.89
#